data_AF-A0A3L7URY9-F1
#
_entry.id   AF-A0A3L7URY9-F1
#
_cell.length_a   1.000
_cell.length_b   1.000
_cell.length_c   1.000
_cell.angle_alpha   90.00
_cell.angle_beta   90.00
_cell.angle_gamma   90.00
#
_symmetry.space_group_name_H-M   'P 1'
#
loop_
_entity.id
_entity.type
_entity.pdbx_description
1 polymer ?
#
loop_
_entity_poly.entity_id
_entity_poly.type
_entity_poly.pdbx_seq_one_letter_code
_entity_poly.pdbx_strand_id
1 'polypeptide(L)'
;MSDFEERLQRAIQRGQQARMADSASANADAATEEELRLKHSQLRSELTEHIEDCLQKLCDHFPGFDYNTVLNEKGWGARISRDDIKLGRGTDKNEYSRLEVLVRAYSDVHILEIATKGTLRNRESLNRSNYRFLKDAMLPDLKQIVDGIVLEFAEQFSANM
;
A
#
# COMPACT_ATOMS: atom_id res chain seq x y z
N MET A 1 8.29 55.44 -36.34
CA MET A 1 8.22 53.99 -36.05
C MET A 1 6.84 53.52 -36.45
N SER A 2 6.73 52.38 -37.12
CA SER A 2 5.49 51.97 -37.80
C SER A 2 4.52 51.30 -36.83
N ASP A 3 3.22 51.59 -36.93
CA ASP A 3 2.14 50.95 -36.15
C ASP A 3 2.18 49.40 -36.24
N PHE A 4 2.74 48.88 -37.33
CA PHE A 4 2.93 47.46 -37.56
C PHE A 4 4.00 46.84 -36.64
N GLU A 5 5.14 47.50 -36.42
CA GLU A 5 6.22 47.00 -35.55
C GLU A 5 5.76 46.88 -34.10
N GLU A 6 5.03 47.88 -33.58
CA GLU A 6 4.48 47.82 -32.21
C GLU A 6 3.47 46.68 -32.04
N ARG A 7 2.62 46.46 -33.05
CA ARG A 7 1.63 45.36 -33.04
C ARG A 7 2.31 43.99 -33.13
N LEU A 8 3.38 43.87 -33.92
CA LEU A 8 4.19 42.64 -34.01
C LEU A 8 4.89 42.34 -32.68
N GLN A 9 5.50 43.34 -32.04
CA GLN A 9 6.17 43.17 -30.75
C GLN A 9 5.21 42.73 -29.63
N ARG A 10 4.00 43.31 -29.58
CA ARG A 10 2.95 42.90 -28.63
C ARG A 10 2.45 41.47 -28.88
N ALA A 11 2.38 41.04 -30.14
CA ALA A 11 1.99 39.67 -30.48
C ALA A 11 3.07 38.65 -30.04
N ILE A 12 4.36 38.96 -30.26
CA ILE A 12 5.49 38.13 -29.83
C ILE A 12 5.53 38.03 -28.29
N GLN A 13 5.37 39.14 -27.57
CA GLN A 13 5.32 39.14 -26.11
C GLN A 13 4.15 38.32 -25.56
N ARG A 14 2.96 38.41 -26.16
CA ARG A 14 1.82 37.55 -25.77
C ARG A 14 2.10 36.07 -26.00
N GLY A 15 2.72 35.71 -27.13
CA GLY A 15 3.09 34.33 -27.41
C GLY A 15 4.15 33.78 -26.44
N GLN A 16 5.12 34.61 -26.05
CA GLN A 16 6.12 34.24 -25.04
C GLN A 16 5.50 34.10 -23.64
N GLN A 17 4.61 35.02 -23.24
CA GLN A 17 3.91 34.93 -21.95
C GLN A 17 3.00 33.70 -21.87
N ALA A 18 2.28 33.36 -22.94
CA ALA A 18 1.46 32.14 -22.99
C ALA A 18 2.33 30.88 -22.84
N ARG A 19 3.43 30.78 -23.60
CA ARG A 19 4.38 29.66 -23.46
C ARG A 19 5.00 29.57 -22.07
N MET A 20 5.36 30.69 -21.46
CA MET A 20 5.94 30.70 -20.11
C MET A 20 4.91 30.28 -19.06
N ALA A 21 3.66 30.71 -19.19
CA ALA A 21 2.56 30.28 -18.32
C ALA A 21 2.30 28.76 -18.44
N ASP A 22 2.23 28.23 -19.66
CA ASP A 22 2.05 26.79 -19.91
C ASP A 22 3.21 25.95 -19.37
N SER A 23 4.45 26.45 -19.52
CA SER A 23 5.63 25.76 -18.98
C SER A 23 5.69 25.82 -17.45
N ALA A 24 5.22 26.91 -16.85
CA ALA A 24 5.19 27.07 -15.39
C ALA A 24 4.12 26.19 -14.75
N SER A 25 2.94 26.04 -15.37
CA SER A 25 1.90 25.12 -14.89
C SER A 25 2.33 23.66 -15.04
N ALA A 26 2.89 23.28 -16.19
CA ALA A 26 3.38 21.91 -16.40
C ALA A 26 4.51 21.54 -15.41
N ASN A 27 5.40 22.49 -15.08
CA ASN A 27 6.45 22.28 -14.09
C ASN A 27 5.88 22.19 -12.66
N ALA A 28 4.85 22.97 -12.32
CA ALA A 28 4.20 22.91 -11.01
C ALA A 28 3.44 21.58 -10.80
N ASP A 29 2.75 21.10 -11.83
CA ASP A 29 2.03 19.82 -11.78
C ASP A 29 3.02 18.64 -11.71
N ALA A 30 4.11 18.68 -12.49
CA ALA A 30 5.16 17.67 -12.46
C ALA A 30 5.89 17.61 -11.11
N ALA A 31 6.16 18.77 -10.50
CA ALA A 31 6.75 18.83 -9.16
C ALA A 31 5.82 18.21 -8.11
N THR A 32 4.52 18.48 -8.21
CA THR A 32 3.51 17.91 -7.29
C THR A 32 3.40 16.38 -7.43
N GLU A 33 3.50 15.86 -8.65
CA GLU A 33 3.50 14.42 -8.94
C GLU A 33 4.73 13.71 -8.36
N GLU A 34 5.91 14.32 -8.52
CA GLU A 34 7.16 13.78 -7.97
C GLU A 34 7.14 13.76 -6.44
N GLU A 35 6.62 14.81 -5.80
CA GLU A 35 6.42 14.88 -4.34
C GLU A 35 5.50 13.76 -3.83
N LEU A 36 4.38 13.52 -4.51
CA LEU A 36 3.44 12.44 -4.14
C LEU A 36 4.08 11.06 -4.29
N ARG A 37 4.86 10.85 -5.35
CA ARG A 37 5.60 9.60 -5.56
C ARG A 37 6.66 9.37 -4.48
N LEU A 38 7.40 10.41 -4.09
CA LEU A 38 8.37 10.36 -3.00
C LEU A 38 7.68 10.04 -1.67
N LYS A 39 6.57 10.74 -1.36
CA LYS A 39 5.76 10.48 -0.16
C LYS A 39 5.26 9.04 -0.10
N HIS A 40 4.74 8.51 -1.22
CA HIS A 40 4.31 7.12 -1.30
C HIS A 40 5.47 6.15 -1.06
N SER A 41 6.63 6.38 -1.69
CA SER A 41 7.79 5.51 -1.53
C SER A 41 8.25 5.46 -0.08
N GLN A 42 8.30 6.61 0.61
CA GLN A 42 8.66 6.70 2.02
C GLN A 42 7.65 5.95 2.91
N LEU A 43 6.35 6.26 2.78
CA LEU A 43 5.31 5.62 3.59
C LEU A 43 5.26 4.11 3.36
N ARG A 44 5.45 3.66 2.11
CA ARG A 44 5.49 2.23 1.77
C ARG A 44 6.65 1.52 2.46
N SER A 45 7.86 2.10 2.48
CA SER A 45 9.02 1.48 3.13
C SER A 45 8.74 1.25 4.61
N GLU A 46 8.34 2.32 5.30
CA GLU A 46 8.02 2.32 6.74
C GLU A 46 6.88 1.34 7.09
N LEU A 47 5.86 1.26 6.23
CA LEU A 47 4.76 0.32 6.42
C LEU A 47 5.15 -1.12 6.16
N THR A 48 6.00 -1.36 5.16
CA THR A 48 6.47 -2.71 4.84
C THR A 48 7.24 -3.26 6.03
N GLU A 49 8.20 -2.50 6.56
CA GLU A 49 8.95 -2.86 7.77
C GLU A 49 8.01 -3.12 8.96
N HIS A 50 7.03 -2.25 9.18
CA HIS A 50 6.05 -2.44 10.27
C HIS A 50 5.19 -3.69 10.10
N ILE A 51 4.75 -3.99 8.87
CA ILE A 51 4.01 -5.22 8.54
C ILE A 51 4.86 -6.45 8.86
N GLU A 52 6.12 -6.44 8.44
CA GLU A 52 7.07 -7.52 8.69
C GLU A 52 7.25 -7.77 10.19
N ASP A 53 7.51 -6.73 10.97
CA ASP A 53 7.67 -6.79 12.42
C ASP A 53 6.42 -7.37 13.12
N CYS A 54 5.23 -6.90 12.74
CA CYS A 54 3.98 -7.36 13.35
C CYS A 54 3.69 -8.83 13.04
N LEU A 55 3.96 -9.28 11.82
CA LEU A 55 3.77 -10.68 11.41
C LEU A 55 4.81 -11.61 12.04
N GLN A 56 6.07 -11.17 12.20
CA GLN A 56 7.09 -11.92 12.94
C GLN A 56 6.69 -12.10 14.41
N LYS A 57 6.26 -11.03 15.08
CA LYS A 57 5.75 -11.11 16.45
C LYS A 57 4.57 -12.08 16.57
N LEU A 58 3.70 -12.13 15.57
CA LEU A 58 2.59 -13.09 15.55
C LEU A 58 3.13 -14.53 15.49
N CYS A 59 4.11 -14.82 14.63
CA CYS A 59 4.78 -16.12 14.59
C CYS A 59 5.42 -16.51 15.94
N ASP A 60 6.00 -15.55 16.66
CA ASP A 60 6.60 -15.80 17.98
C ASP A 60 5.55 -16.23 19.02
N HIS A 61 4.33 -15.70 18.94
CA HIS A 61 3.22 -16.03 19.86
C HIS A 61 2.45 -17.28 19.44
N PHE A 62 2.42 -17.59 18.13
CA PHE A 62 1.73 -18.75 17.57
C PHE A 62 2.74 -19.64 16.82
N PRO A 63 3.37 -20.62 17.50
CA PRO A 63 4.32 -21.52 16.87
C PRO A 63 3.72 -22.27 15.68
N GLY A 64 4.54 -22.56 14.67
CA GLY A 64 4.14 -23.31 13.48
C GLY A 64 3.66 -22.43 12.30
N PHE A 65 3.63 -21.11 12.44
CA PHE A 65 3.51 -20.22 11.30
C PHE A 65 4.87 -19.99 10.63
N ASP A 66 4.96 -20.28 9.34
CA ASP A 66 6.07 -19.93 8.48
C ASP A 66 5.91 -18.50 7.98
N TYR A 67 6.92 -17.67 8.27
CA TYR A 67 7.00 -16.29 7.81
C TYR A 67 7.68 -16.19 6.45
N ASN A 68 7.13 -15.35 5.56
CA ASN A 68 7.69 -15.05 4.26
C ASN A 68 7.49 -13.57 3.90
N THR A 69 8.58 -12.89 3.53
CA THR A 69 8.52 -11.55 2.91
C THR A 69 7.93 -11.65 1.49
N VAL A 70 7.08 -10.70 1.12
CA VAL A 70 6.41 -10.65 -0.19
C VAL A 70 6.81 -9.38 -0.92
N LEU A 71 7.52 -9.56 -2.04
CA LEU A 71 7.97 -8.50 -2.95
C LEU A 71 7.60 -8.92 -4.37
N ASN A 72 6.44 -8.51 -4.85
CA ASN A 72 5.97 -8.87 -6.19
C ASN A 72 5.10 -7.77 -6.80
N GLU A 73 4.55 -8.02 -7.99
CA GLU A 73 3.66 -7.09 -8.70
C GLU A 73 2.41 -6.72 -7.90
N LYS A 74 1.98 -7.58 -6.96
CA LYS A 74 0.83 -7.30 -6.10
C LYS A 74 1.19 -6.30 -4.99
N GLY A 75 2.45 -6.16 -4.60
CA GLY A 75 2.85 -5.20 -3.57
C GLY A 75 4.04 -5.66 -2.73
N TRP A 76 4.25 -4.92 -1.64
CA TRP A 76 5.34 -5.09 -0.68
C TRP A 76 4.76 -5.34 0.71
N GLY A 77 5.27 -6.33 1.42
CA GLY A 77 4.81 -6.66 2.77
C GLY A 77 5.24 -8.05 3.16
N ALA A 78 4.39 -8.75 3.91
CA ALA A 78 4.70 -10.10 4.34
C ALA A 78 3.46 -10.98 4.41
N ARG A 79 3.75 -12.27 4.51
CA ARG A 79 2.78 -13.35 4.59
C ARG A 79 3.25 -14.35 5.63
N ILE A 80 2.32 -14.81 6.45
CA ILE A 80 2.49 -15.95 7.33
C ILE A 80 1.55 -17.07 6.88
N SER A 81 1.97 -18.32 7.07
CA SER A 81 1.11 -19.46 6.83
C SER A 81 1.42 -20.63 7.73
N ARG A 82 0.39 -21.40 8.08
CA ARG A 82 0.47 -22.59 8.90
C ARG A 82 -0.43 -23.67 8.33
N ASP A 83 0.13 -24.87 8.19
CA ASP A 83 -0.59 -26.09 7.85
C ASP A 83 -0.77 -26.93 9.12
N ASP A 84 -2.02 -27.21 9.47
CA ASP A 84 -2.37 -28.08 10.59
C ASP A 84 -2.94 -29.40 10.06
N ILE A 85 -2.31 -30.52 10.42
CA ILE A 85 -2.79 -31.86 10.10
C ILE A 85 -3.67 -32.36 11.25
N LYS A 86 -4.98 -32.48 11.02
CA LYS A 86 -5.87 -33.19 11.94
C LYS A 86 -5.96 -34.67 11.56
N LEU A 87 -5.30 -35.52 12.35
CA LEU A 87 -5.47 -36.98 12.29
C LEU A 87 -6.85 -37.37 12.81
N GLY A 88 -7.83 -37.43 11.90
CA GLY A 88 -9.17 -37.97 12.15
C GLY A 88 -9.26 -39.43 11.72
N ARG A 89 -10.15 -40.22 12.35
CA ARG A 89 -10.49 -41.57 11.85
C ARG A 89 -11.17 -41.45 10.48
N GLY A 90 -10.40 -41.62 9.41
CA GLY A 90 -10.90 -41.96 8.07
C GLY A 90 -10.78 -40.89 6.97
N THR A 91 -10.41 -39.64 7.29
CA THR A 91 -9.99 -38.64 6.28
C THR A 91 -9.08 -37.61 6.94
N ASP A 92 -7.82 -37.57 6.53
CA ASP A 92 -6.89 -36.51 6.93
C ASP A 92 -7.44 -35.18 6.39
N LYS A 93 -7.87 -34.29 7.28
CA LYS A 93 -8.24 -32.92 6.90
C LYS A 93 -7.04 -32.04 7.16
N ASN A 94 -6.41 -31.60 6.07
CA ASN A 94 -5.39 -30.55 6.14
C ASN A 94 -6.09 -29.21 6.31
N GLU A 95 -5.84 -28.52 7.42
CA GLU A 95 -6.36 -27.19 7.70
C GLU A 95 -5.27 -26.15 7.44
N TYR A 96 -5.54 -25.23 6.51
CA TYR A 96 -4.60 -24.16 6.18
C TYR A 96 -5.04 -22.83 6.79
N SER A 97 -4.10 -22.14 7.44
CA SER A 97 -4.27 -20.76 7.87
C SER A 97 -3.19 -19.87 7.26
N ARG A 98 -3.56 -18.68 6.80
CA ARG A 98 -2.65 -17.69 6.19
C ARG A 98 -3.11 -16.30 6.51
N LEU A 99 -2.16 -15.40 6.70
CA LEU A 99 -2.38 -13.96 6.62
C LEU A 99 -1.34 -13.35 5.67
N GLU A 100 -1.80 -12.52 4.74
CA GLU A 100 -0.98 -11.71 3.84
C GLU A 100 -1.43 -10.27 3.95
N VAL A 101 -0.47 -9.37 4.18
CA VAL A 101 -0.71 -7.92 4.24
C VAL A 101 0.31 -7.25 3.32
N LEU A 102 -0.17 -6.47 2.36
CA LEU A 102 0.66 -5.85 1.32
C LEU A 102 0.31 -4.37 1.16
N VAL A 103 1.32 -3.54 0.95
CA VAL A 103 1.19 -2.20 0.43
C VAL A 103 1.27 -2.25 -1.09
N ARG A 104 0.29 -1.67 -1.79
CA ARG A 104 0.25 -1.64 -3.26
C ARG A 104 1.27 -0.67 -3.86
N ALA A 105 1.49 -0.80 -5.16
CA ALA A 105 2.31 0.15 -5.92
C ALA A 105 1.64 1.51 -6.01
N TYR A 106 2.47 2.53 -6.18
CA TYR A 106 2.01 3.87 -6.51
C TYR A 106 1.17 3.84 -7.78
N SER A 107 0.08 4.59 -7.79
CA SER A 107 -0.84 4.70 -8.92
C SER A 107 -1.25 6.15 -9.16
N ASP A 108 -1.77 6.43 -10.36
CA ASP A 108 -2.19 7.77 -10.80
C ASP A 108 -3.40 8.33 -10.01
N VAL A 109 -4.00 7.53 -9.12
CA VAL A 109 -5.08 7.95 -8.21
C VAL A 109 -4.51 8.56 -6.91
N HIS A 110 -3.19 8.56 -6.75
CA HIS A 110 -2.48 9.16 -5.61
C HIS A 110 -2.94 8.64 -4.26
N ILE A 111 -3.12 7.33 -4.17
CA ILE A 111 -3.49 6.64 -2.92
C ILE A 111 -2.35 5.75 -2.44
N LEU A 112 -2.32 5.54 -1.12
CA LEU A 112 -1.64 4.41 -0.51
C LEU A 112 -2.70 3.38 -0.14
N GLU A 113 -2.53 2.15 -0.62
CA GLU A 113 -3.45 1.04 -0.36
C GLU A 113 -2.74 -0.09 0.40
N ILE A 114 -3.36 -0.53 1.50
CA ILE A 114 -3.00 -1.73 2.27
C ILE A 114 -4.02 -2.82 1.94
N ALA A 115 -3.60 -3.85 1.23
CA ALA A 115 -4.41 -5.01 0.88
C ALA A 115 -4.19 -6.16 1.87
N THR A 116 -5.28 -6.76 2.33
CA THR A 116 -5.28 -7.84 3.33
C THR A 116 -5.97 -9.08 2.79
N LYS A 117 -5.33 -10.24 2.95
CA LYS A 117 -5.91 -11.56 2.69
C LYS A 117 -5.62 -12.51 3.85
N GLY A 118 -6.66 -12.93 4.54
CA GLY A 118 -6.62 -13.84 5.67
C GLY A 118 -7.50 -15.07 5.42
N THR A 119 -6.94 -16.23 5.66
CA THR A 119 -7.63 -17.53 5.65
C THR A 119 -7.38 -18.21 6.98
N LEU A 120 -8.41 -18.75 7.59
CA LEU A 120 -8.34 -19.51 8.84
C LEU A 120 -9.00 -20.87 8.61
N ARG A 121 -8.24 -21.95 8.77
CA ARG A 121 -8.73 -23.33 8.62
C ARG A 121 -9.55 -23.54 7.34
N ASN A 122 -8.97 -23.17 6.20
CA ASN A 122 -9.57 -23.24 4.87
C ASN A 122 -10.78 -22.31 4.63
N ARG A 123 -11.09 -21.39 5.54
CA ARG A 123 -12.14 -20.37 5.36
C ARG A 123 -11.52 -19.00 5.20
N GLU A 124 -11.88 -18.29 4.14
CA GLU A 124 -11.49 -16.88 3.98
C GLU A 124 -12.17 -16.06 5.08
N SER A 125 -11.38 -15.43 5.94
CA SER A 125 -11.85 -14.66 7.09
C SER A 125 -11.61 -13.17 6.92
N LEU A 126 -10.52 -12.79 6.24
CA LEU A 126 -10.22 -11.39 5.92
C LEU A 126 -9.99 -11.27 4.41
N ASN A 127 -10.71 -10.38 3.74
CA ASN A 127 -10.44 -10.01 2.36
C ASN A 127 -10.89 -8.58 2.13
N ARG A 128 -9.98 -7.63 2.34
CA ARG A 128 -10.30 -6.20 2.25
C ARG A 128 -9.07 -5.38 1.89
N SER A 129 -9.31 -4.21 1.32
CA SER A 129 -8.30 -3.20 1.07
C SER A 129 -8.66 -1.92 1.83
N ASN A 130 -7.66 -1.32 2.46
CA ASN A 130 -7.75 -0.05 3.15
C ASN A 130 -6.92 0.97 2.37
N TYR A 131 -7.50 2.12 2.04
CA TYR A 131 -6.79 3.17 1.29
C TYR A 131 -6.84 4.53 1.97
N ARG A 132 -5.83 5.35 1.70
CA ARG A 132 -5.76 6.76 2.06
C ARG A 132 -5.21 7.54 0.89
N PHE A 133 -5.77 8.72 0.62
CA PHE A 133 -5.18 9.65 -0.33
C PHE A 133 -3.82 10.11 0.21
N LEU A 134 -2.80 10.14 -0.63
CA LEU A 134 -1.44 10.48 -0.23
C LEU A 134 -1.35 11.88 0.35
N LYS A 135 -2.20 12.82 -0.08
CA LYS A 135 -2.29 14.16 0.53
C LYS A 135 -2.61 14.11 2.03
N ASP A 136 -3.47 13.20 2.47
CA ASP A 136 -3.96 13.09 3.86
C ASP A 136 -3.32 11.91 4.61
N ALA A 137 -2.56 11.06 3.91
CA ALA A 137 -1.97 9.86 4.46
C ALA A 137 -0.90 10.22 5.51
N MET A 138 -1.11 9.73 6.73
CA MET A 138 -0.21 9.87 7.86
C MET A 138 0.26 8.49 8.32
N LEU A 139 1.57 8.35 8.56
CA LEU A 139 2.16 7.07 8.95
C LEU A 139 1.52 6.44 10.20
N PRO A 140 1.22 7.17 11.29
CA PRO A 140 0.62 6.59 12.48
C PRO A 140 -0.74 5.93 12.22
N ASP A 141 -1.60 6.57 11.42
CA ASP A 141 -2.92 6.05 11.09
C ASP A 141 -2.82 4.77 10.26
N LEU A 142 -1.85 4.72 9.35
CA LEU A 142 -1.62 3.56 8.52
C LEU A 142 -1.07 2.37 9.34
N LYS A 143 -0.19 2.65 10.32
CA LYS A 143 0.30 1.62 11.25
C LYS A 143 -0.83 1.06 12.12
N GLN A 144 -1.74 1.91 12.60
CA GLN A 144 -2.93 1.44 13.34
C GLN A 144 -3.82 0.51 12.51
N ILE A 145 -3.95 0.75 11.20
CA ILE A 145 -4.68 -0.15 10.31
C ILE A 145 -4.02 -1.53 10.27
N VAL A 146 -2.69 -1.58 10.11
CA VAL A 146 -1.92 -2.83 10.11
C VAL A 146 -2.05 -3.54 11.46
N ASP A 147 -1.89 -2.82 12.57
CA ASP A 147 -2.02 -3.39 13.91
C ASP A 147 -3.40 -4.01 14.12
N GLY A 148 -4.47 -3.30 13.72
CA GLY A 148 -5.83 -3.81 13.79
C GLY A 148 -6.06 -5.07 12.97
N ILE A 149 -5.48 -5.17 11.77
CA ILE A 149 -5.54 -6.38 10.93
C ILE A 149 -4.88 -7.57 11.62
N VAL A 150 -3.67 -7.37 12.16
CA VAL A 150 -2.89 -8.44 12.81
C VAL A 150 -3.57 -8.90 14.08
N LEU A 151 -4.08 -7.97 14.90
CA LEU A 151 -4.83 -8.28 16.12
C LEU A 151 -6.13 -9.01 15.83
N GLU A 152 -6.92 -8.57 14.83
CA GLU A 152 -8.16 -9.25 14.43
C GLU A 152 -7.89 -10.68 13.98
N PHE A 153 -6.84 -10.90 13.18
CA PHE A 153 -6.46 -12.24 12.76
C PHE A 153 -6.03 -13.11 13.96
N ALA A 154 -5.23 -12.57 14.88
CA ALA A 154 -4.80 -13.29 16.09
C ALA A 154 -5.98 -13.66 17.00
N GLU A 155 -6.94 -12.75 17.17
CA GLU A 155 -8.17 -13.00 17.93
C GLU A 155 -9.00 -14.11 17.26
N GLN A 156 -9.25 -14.01 15.96
CA GLN A 156 -10.01 -15.02 15.23
C GLN A 156 -9.30 -16.37 15.21
N PHE A 157 -7.97 -16.42 15.08
CA PHE A 157 -7.19 -17.65 15.15
C PHE A 157 -7.31 -18.29 16.54
N SER A 158 -7.18 -17.49 17.60
CA SER A 158 -7.28 -17.96 19.00
C SER A 158 -8.69 -18.45 19.35
N ALA A 159 -9.73 -17.74 18.93
CA ALA A 159 -11.12 -18.13 19.17
C ALA A 159 -11.50 -19.43 18.45
N ASN A 160 -10.82 -19.73 17.36
CA ASN A 160 -11.03 -20.96 16.62
C ASN A 160 -10.01 -22.05 16.96
N MET A 161 -9.07 -21.85 17.90
CA MET A 161 -8.01 -22.83 18.20
C MET A 161 -8.58 -24.16 18.72
#